data_AF-A0A820FLZ4-F1
#
_entry.id   AF-A0A820FLZ4-F1
#
_cell.length_a   1.000
_cell.length_b   1.000
_cell.length_c   1.000
_cell.angle_alpha   90.00
_cell.angle_beta   90.00
_cell.angle_gamma   90.00
#
_symmetry.space_group_name_H-M   'P 1'
#
loop_
_entity.id
_entity.type
_entity.pdbx_description
1 polymer ?
#
loop_
_entity_poly.entity_id
_entity_poly.type
_entity_poly.pdbx_seq_one_letter_code
_entity_poly.pdbx_strand_id
1 'polypeptide(L)'
;AQQYREAVIKSSQTCINDIEMKFNDLSEQIKQFYKENKFNEINLNQLRNQLMKIAQELNNSLNISIQLNSQTFINDISIILSKISKFDKWKQNALTVAGGNGYGQQLNKLSGPAGIFIDKNKNIFIADRWNHRIVKWKCNAKEGQIIAGGNGKGNRMDQLNEPTDVIVDQQNHSIIIADWRSRRVIQWLNQNQQLLIDNIDCYGLAMDKHGFLYVSNCQKNAVRRWKIGEYNNKGILVAGGNGQGNQLNQLHSPTFIFVDDDQSIYVSDSKNDRVMKWRKGAKQGRIVAGGNERGENPDQLSEPRG
;
A
#
# COMPACT_ATOMS: atom_id res chain seq x y z
N ALA A 1 -22.27 -18.18 7.36
CA ALA A 1 -21.27 -17.20 7.83
C ALA A 1 -20.80 -16.25 6.73
N GLN A 2 -20.27 -16.75 5.60
CA GLN A 2 -19.80 -15.90 4.48
C GLN A 2 -20.91 -15.10 3.79
N GLN A 3 -22.05 -15.72 3.47
CA GLN A 3 -23.22 -15.03 2.91
C GLN A 3 -23.77 -13.93 3.85
N TYR A 4 -23.73 -14.16 5.16
CA TYR A 4 -24.15 -13.16 6.15
C TYR A 4 -23.18 -11.97 6.18
N ARG A 5 -21.87 -12.22 6.07
CA ARG A 5 -20.83 -11.18 5.99
C ARG A 5 -20.95 -10.36 4.70
N GLU A 6 -21.18 -11.01 3.57
CA GLU A 6 -21.38 -10.34 2.27
C GLU A 6 -22.67 -9.50 2.24
N ALA A 7 -23.75 -9.99 2.85
CA ALA A 7 -24.99 -9.23 2.99
C ALA A 7 -24.80 -7.97 3.86
N VAL A 8 -24.09 -8.09 4.99
CA VAL A 8 -23.77 -6.95 5.86
C VAL A 8 -22.88 -5.95 5.13
N ILE A 9 -21.82 -6.38 4.45
CA ILE A 9 -20.94 -5.48 3.68
C ILE A 9 -21.71 -4.75 2.58
N LYS A 10 -22.56 -5.45 1.84
CA LYS A 10 -23.37 -4.85 0.76
C LYS A 10 -24.37 -3.84 1.31
N SER A 11 -25.02 -4.16 2.43
CA SER A 11 -25.93 -3.25 3.11
C SER A 11 -25.22 -2.00 3.64
N SER A 12 -24.05 -2.17 4.26
CA SER A 12 -23.22 -1.06 4.75
C SER A 12 -22.69 -0.19 3.61
N GLN A 13 -22.25 -0.78 2.51
CA GLN A 13 -21.76 -0.02 1.34
C GLN A 13 -22.88 0.80 0.68
N THR A 14 -24.09 0.23 0.60
CA THR A 14 -25.26 0.94 0.07
C THR A 14 -25.60 2.14 0.97
N CYS A 15 -25.62 1.93 2.29
CA CYS A 15 -25.86 3.01 3.25
C CYS A 15 -24.79 4.12 3.18
N ILE A 16 -23.51 3.76 3.04
CA ILE A 16 -22.41 4.72 2.90
C ILE A 16 -22.56 5.55 1.62
N ASN A 17 -22.84 4.89 0.49
CA ASN A 17 -23.03 5.57 -0.79
C ASN A 17 -24.23 6.54 -0.76
N ASP A 18 -25.33 6.15 -0.11
CA ASP A 18 -26.51 7.00 0.05
C ASP A 18 -26.21 8.25 0.91
N ILE A 19 -25.42 8.09 1.98
CA ILE A 19 -24.98 9.19 2.82
C ILE A 19 -24.03 10.12 2.06
N GLU A 20 -23.10 9.56 1.27
CA GLU A 20 -22.16 10.32 0.44
C GLU A 20 -22.89 11.17 -0.61
N MET A 21 -23.91 10.60 -1.28
CA MET A 21 -24.75 11.36 -2.21
C MET A 21 -25.48 12.52 -1.53
N LYS A 22 -26.04 12.32 -0.33
CA LYS A 22 -26.72 13.38 0.44
C LYS A 22 -25.75 14.49 0.88
N PHE A 23 -24.51 14.15 1.23
CA PHE A 23 -23.47 15.14 1.53
C PHE A 23 -23.04 15.95 0.30
N ASN A 24 -22.91 15.29 -0.85
CA ASN A 24 -22.58 15.95 -2.11
C ASN A 24 -23.68 16.92 -2.54
N ASP A 25 -24.95 16.53 -2.41
CA ASP A 25 -26.10 17.39 -2.69
C ASP A 25 -26.13 18.61 -1.76
N LEU A 26 -25.91 18.42 -0.45
CA LEU A 26 -25.79 19.51 0.50
C LEU A 26 -24.63 20.47 0.15
N SER A 27 -23.50 19.92 -0.30
CA SER A 27 -22.35 20.71 -0.73
C SER A 27 -22.67 21.59 -1.94
N GLU A 28 -23.38 21.05 -2.94
CA GLU A 28 -23.80 21.81 -4.11
C GLU A 28 -24.85 22.88 -3.76
N GLN A 29 -25.79 22.59 -2.87
CA GLN A 29 -26.75 23.59 -2.37
C GLN A 29 -26.03 24.76 -1.67
N ILE A 30 -25.01 24.47 -0.85
CA ILE A 30 -24.19 25.50 -0.19
C ILE A 30 -23.45 26.35 -1.22
N LYS A 31 -22.83 25.74 -2.23
CA LYS A 31 -22.15 26.46 -3.32
C LYS A 31 -23.11 27.33 -4.11
N GLN A 32 -24.34 26.87 -4.33
CA GLN A 32 -25.37 27.62 -5.04
C GLN A 32 -25.85 28.83 -4.21
N PHE A 33 -26.10 28.67 -2.92
CA PHE A 33 -26.46 29.80 -2.05
C PHE A 33 -25.36 30.84 -1.93
N TYR A 34 -24.09 30.42 -1.99
CA TYR A 34 -22.95 31.32 -2.05
C TYR A 34 -22.94 32.13 -3.34
N LYS A 35 -23.13 31.48 -4.49
CA LYS A 35 -23.21 32.15 -5.81
C LYS A 35 -24.38 33.13 -5.91
N GLU A 36 -25.50 32.80 -5.27
CA GLU A 36 -26.72 33.61 -5.33
C GLU A 36 -26.85 34.64 -4.20
N ASN A 37 -25.86 34.76 -3.29
CA ASN A 37 -25.91 35.62 -2.10
C ASN A 37 -27.17 35.40 -1.23
N LYS A 38 -27.65 34.16 -1.14
CA LYS A 38 -28.90 33.80 -0.43
C LYS A 38 -28.69 33.30 1.00
N PHE A 39 -27.56 33.62 1.65
CA PHE A 39 -27.35 33.23 3.05
C PHE A 39 -28.17 34.11 4.00
N ASN A 40 -29.37 33.64 4.34
CA ASN A 40 -30.24 34.20 5.37
C ASN A 40 -30.58 33.13 6.43
N GLU A 41 -31.16 33.52 7.56
CA GLU A 41 -31.48 32.60 8.66
C GLU A 41 -32.39 31.44 8.25
N ILE A 42 -33.30 31.65 7.30
CA ILE A 42 -34.24 30.63 6.82
C ILE A 42 -33.46 29.52 6.10
N ASN A 43 -32.60 29.91 5.14
CA ASN A 43 -31.80 28.97 4.35
C ASN A 43 -30.76 28.26 5.23
N LEU A 44 -30.18 28.96 6.21
CA LEU A 44 -29.28 28.35 7.20
C LEU A 44 -30.00 27.31 8.07
N ASN A 45 -31.22 27.58 8.51
CA ASN A 45 -32.02 26.63 9.28
C ASN A 45 -32.44 25.41 8.44
N GLN A 46 -32.71 25.59 7.15
CA GLN A 46 -32.98 24.48 6.23
C GLN A 46 -31.76 23.56 6.06
N LEU A 47 -30.58 24.13 5.79
CA LEU A 47 -29.32 23.37 5.71
C LEU A 47 -29.03 22.64 7.03
N ARG A 48 -29.27 23.29 8.17
CA ARG A 48 -29.12 22.70 9.50
C ARG A 48 -30.02 21.48 9.69
N ASN A 49 -31.28 21.57 9.30
CA ASN A 49 -32.23 20.46 9.42
C ASN A 49 -31.86 19.26 8.52
N GLN A 50 -31.37 19.53 7.30
CA GLN A 50 -30.88 18.47 6.40
C GLN A 50 -29.64 17.78 7.00
N LEU A 51 -28.68 18.56 7.50
CA LEU A 51 -27.49 18.04 8.15
C LEU A 51 -27.83 17.19 9.39
N MET A 52 -28.80 17.62 10.21
CA MET A 52 -29.27 16.84 11.36
C MET A 52 -29.88 15.50 10.96
N LYS A 53 -30.66 15.45 9.87
CA LYS A 53 -31.22 14.18 9.37
C LYS A 53 -30.12 13.22 8.93
N ILE A 54 -29.13 13.71 8.18
CA ILE A 54 -27.98 12.90 7.74
C ILE A 54 -27.18 12.39 8.95
N ALA A 55 -26.95 13.24 9.96
CA ALA A 55 -26.25 12.86 11.18
C ALA A 55 -27.02 11.81 12.00
N GLN A 56 -28.35 11.87 12.04
CA GLN A 56 -29.19 10.90 12.74
C GLN A 56 -29.20 9.53 12.02
N GLU A 57 -29.23 9.52 10.69
CA GLU A 57 -29.08 8.30 9.88
C GLU A 57 -27.71 7.64 10.09
N LEU A 58 -26.63 8.44 10.19
CA LEU A 58 -25.29 7.96 10.56
C LEU A 58 -25.25 7.34 11.96
N ASN A 59 -25.87 7.98 12.96
CA ASN A 59 -25.88 7.46 14.33
C ASN A 59 -26.62 6.11 14.43
N ASN A 60 -27.76 5.99 13.76
CA ASN A 60 -28.58 4.78 13.76
C ASN A 60 -27.92 3.60 13.02
N SER A 61 -27.01 3.88 12.08
CA SER A 61 -26.31 2.85 11.30
C SER A 61 -24.98 2.42 11.92
N LEU A 62 -24.37 3.20 12.83
CA LEU A 62 -22.99 2.99 13.28
C LEU A 62 -22.74 3.05 14.81
N ASN A 63 -23.76 3.26 15.67
CA ASN A 63 -23.60 3.38 17.13
C ASN A 63 -22.60 4.49 17.57
N ILE A 64 -22.64 5.65 16.93
CA ILE A 64 -21.84 6.82 17.31
C ILE A 64 -22.78 7.85 17.96
N SER A 65 -22.36 8.48 19.08
CA SER A 65 -23.13 9.53 19.75
C SER A 65 -22.57 10.93 19.43
N ILE A 66 -23.46 11.85 19.05
CA ILE A 66 -23.12 13.23 18.69
C ILE A 66 -23.86 14.19 19.64
N GLN A 67 -23.12 14.94 20.45
CA GLN A 67 -23.62 16.15 21.12
C GLN A 67 -23.18 17.41 20.35
N LEU A 68 -24.13 18.33 20.17
CA LEU A 68 -23.99 19.62 19.48
C LEU A 68 -23.88 20.73 20.52
N ASN A 69 -22.78 21.48 20.51
CA ASN A 69 -22.64 22.71 21.28
C ASN A 69 -22.69 23.90 20.32
N SER A 70 -23.68 24.75 20.50
CA SER A 70 -23.98 25.90 19.65
C SER A 70 -22.89 26.95 19.70
N GLN A 71 -22.35 27.39 18.55
CA GLN A 71 -22.21 28.83 18.30
C GLN A 71 -22.05 29.24 16.81
N THR A 72 -21.64 28.40 15.84
CA THR A 72 -21.68 28.73 14.39
C THR A 72 -21.56 27.50 13.45
N PHE A 73 -22.21 27.54 12.28
CA PHE A 73 -22.25 26.46 11.26
C PHE A 73 -20.86 26.06 10.70
N ILE A 74 -19.94 27.01 10.57
CA ILE A 74 -18.57 26.74 10.08
C ILE A 74 -17.78 25.91 11.10
N ASN A 75 -17.92 26.21 12.39
CA ASN A 75 -17.31 25.41 13.46
C ASN A 75 -17.97 24.03 13.56
N ASP A 76 -19.28 23.93 13.31
CA ASP A 76 -20.00 22.64 13.32
C ASP A 76 -19.54 21.70 12.19
N ILE A 77 -19.32 22.19 10.96
CA ILE A 77 -18.73 21.39 9.88
C ILE A 77 -17.30 20.95 10.23
N SER A 78 -16.50 21.84 10.84
CA SER A 78 -15.15 21.53 11.32
C SER A 78 -15.15 20.48 12.45
N ILE A 79 -16.14 20.55 13.35
CA ILE A 79 -16.33 19.57 14.43
C ILE A 79 -16.82 18.22 13.87
N ILE A 80 -17.69 18.20 12.86
CA ILE A 80 -18.15 16.97 12.19
C ILE A 80 -16.97 16.26 11.52
N LEU A 81 -16.13 16.99 10.77
CA LEU A 81 -14.92 16.44 10.15
C LEU A 81 -13.91 15.93 11.19
N SER A 82 -13.71 16.66 12.30
CA SER A 82 -12.81 16.21 13.37
C SER A 82 -13.37 15.01 14.17
N LYS A 83 -14.69 14.82 14.26
CA LYS A 83 -15.29 13.64 14.90
C LYS A 83 -15.32 12.40 14.00
N ILE A 84 -15.41 12.56 12.67
CA ILE A 84 -15.25 11.47 11.68
C ILE A 84 -13.81 10.91 11.69
N SER A 85 -12.83 11.67 12.22
CA SER A 85 -11.43 11.24 12.35
C SER A 85 -11.14 10.27 13.50
N LYS A 86 -12.15 9.70 14.17
CA LYS A 86 -11.93 8.63 15.15
C LYS A 86 -11.61 7.32 14.44
N PHE A 87 -10.36 7.19 14.00
CA PHE A 87 -9.80 5.89 13.67
C PHE A 87 -9.85 5.02 14.91
N ASP A 88 -10.34 3.78 14.76
CA ASP A 88 -10.21 2.78 15.81
C ASP A 88 -8.74 2.67 16.19
N LYS A 89 -8.43 2.94 17.46
CA LYS A 89 -7.07 2.79 17.95
C LYS A 89 -6.75 1.30 17.95
N TRP A 90 -5.74 0.93 17.17
CA TRP A 90 -5.17 -0.41 17.22
C TRP A 90 -4.74 -0.73 18.66
N LYS A 91 -5.04 -1.95 19.11
CA LYS A 91 -4.52 -2.44 20.39
C LYS A 91 -3.00 -2.45 20.32
N GLN A 92 -2.33 -1.94 21.35
CA GLN A 92 -0.87 -1.84 21.42
C GLN A 92 -0.20 -3.18 21.80
N ASN A 93 -0.78 -4.31 21.42
CA ASN A 93 -0.35 -5.66 21.81
C ASN A 93 0.23 -6.45 20.62
N ALA A 94 1.11 -5.83 19.84
CA ALA A 94 1.75 -6.47 18.69
C ALA A 94 2.42 -7.80 19.10
N LEU A 95 2.28 -8.81 18.25
CA LEU A 95 2.89 -10.12 18.44
C LEU A 95 3.98 -10.33 17.40
N THR A 96 5.13 -10.85 17.84
CA THR A 96 6.17 -11.31 16.92
C THR A 96 5.70 -12.58 16.22
N VAL A 97 5.54 -12.52 14.89
CA VAL A 97 5.08 -13.64 14.06
C VAL A 97 6.21 -14.37 13.32
N ALA A 98 7.40 -13.76 13.28
CA ALA A 98 8.61 -14.35 12.73
C ALA A 98 9.86 -13.70 13.36
N GLY A 99 10.90 -14.50 13.60
CA GLY A 99 12.13 -14.04 14.25
C GLY A 99 11.95 -13.78 15.76
N GLY A 100 12.47 -12.64 16.25
CA GLY A 100 12.38 -12.24 17.67
C GLY A 100 13.47 -12.80 18.58
N ASN A 101 14.37 -13.65 18.07
CA ASN A 101 15.44 -14.29 18.85
C ASN A 101 16.83 -13.66 18.60
N GLY A 102 16.83 -12.36 18.31
CA GLY A 102 18.02 -11.60 17.92
C GLY A 102 18.47 -11.84 16.48
N TYR A 103 19.57 -11.18 16.11
CA TYR A 103 20.21 -11.28 14.80
C TYR A 103 20.96 -12.61 14.64
N GLY A 104 20.88 -13.24 13.46
CA GLY A 104 21.71 -14.40 13.13
C GLY A 104 21.18 -15.25 11.98
N GLN A 105 21.88 -16.37 11.73
CA GLN A 105 21.60 -17.30 10.62
C GLN A 105 20.74 -18.51 11.02
N GLN A 106 20.51 -18.74 12.32
CA GLN A 106 19.62 -19.82 12.76
C GLN A 106 18.20 -19.64 12.22
N LEU A 107 17.42 -20.72 12.10
CA LEU A 107 16.09 -20.70 11.49
C LEU A 107 15.03 -19.94 12.31
N ASN A 108 15.29 -19.72 13.60
CA ASN A 108 14.48 -18.87 14.47
C ASN A 108 14.96 -17.41 14.53
N LYS A 109 15.97 -17.03 13.74
CA LYS A 109 16.56 -15.69 13.65
C LYS A 109 16.47 -15.13 12.24
N LEU A 110 16.50 -13.80 12.14
CA LEU A 110 16.53 -13.04 10.90
C LEU A 110 17.68 -12.03 10.95
N SER A 111 18.10 -11.57 9.78
CA SER A 111 19.25 -10.69 9.56
C SER A 111 18.88 -9.64 8.50
N GLY A 112 18.47 -8.47 8.98
CA GLY A 112 18.01 -7.37 8.13
C GLY A 112 16.86 -7.75 7.19
N PRO A 113 15.75 -8.33 7.68
CA PRO A 113 14.61 -8.67 6.82
C PRO A 113 14.11 -7.41 6.10
N ALA A 114 13.90 -7.51 4.78
CA ALA A 114 13.63 -6.36 3.93
C ALA A 114 12.21 -6.34 3.34
N GLY A 115 11.78 -7.47 2.77
CA GLY A 115 10.46 -7.63 2.15
C GLY A 115 9.72 -8.82 2.73
N ILE A 116 8.38 -8.74 2.69
CA ILE A 116 7.48 -9.73 3.28
C ILE A 116 6.28 -9.95 2.36
N PHE A 117 5.86 -11.21 2.22
CA PHE A 117 4.61 -11.57 1.56
C PHE A 117 3.84 -12.57 2.41
N ILE A 118 2.51 -12.42 2.45
CA ILE A 118 1.62 -13.31 3.19
C ILE A 118 0.65 -13.96 2.20
N ASP A 119 0.68 -15.29 2.13
CA ASP A 119 -0.26 -16.03 1.26
C ASP A 119 -1.64 -16.23 1.93
N LYS A 120 -2.60 -16.75 1.15
CA LYS A 120 -3.96 -17.05 1.63
C LYS A 120 -4.02 -18.05 2.80
N ASN A 121 -2.97 -18.86 2.97
CA ASN A 121 -2.84 -19.82 4.06
C ASN A 121 -2.12 -19.24 5.28
N LYS A 122 -1.87 -17.91 5.28
CA LYS A 122 -1.12 -17.19 6.33
C LYS A 122 0.32 -17.70 6.50
N ASN A 123 0.91 -18.25 5.44
CA ASN A 123 2.35 -18.43 5.41
C ASN A 123 3.01 -17.08 5.11
N ILE A 124 4.08 -16.81 5.83
CA ILE A 124 4.84 -15.57 5.77
C ILE A 124 6.16 -15.87 5.06
N PHE A 125 6.40 -15.21 3.94
CA PHE A 125 7.61 -15.30 3.13
C PHE A 125 8.43 -14.06 3.39
N ILE A 126 9.70 -14.22 3.76
CA ILE A 126 10.53 -13.10 4.19
C ILE A 126 11.84 -13.11 3.41
N ALA A 127 12.18 -11.98 2.80
CA ALA A 127 13.49 -11.72 2.26
C ALA A 127 14.46 -11.41 3.40
N ASP A 128 15.18 -12.44 3.87
CA ASP A 128 16.16 -12.37 4.94
C ASP A 128 17.50 -11.89 4.37
N ARG A 129 17.53 -10.58 4.05
CA ARG A 129 18.47 -9.94 3.14
C ARG A 129 19.92 -10.24 3.44
N TRP A 130 20.36 -10.03 4.68
CA TRP A 130 21.77 -10.17 5.05
C TRP A 130 22.17 -11.62 5.33
N ASN A 131 21.20 -12.55 5.38
CA ASN A 131 21.46 -13.99 5.32
C ASN A 131 21.36 -14.55 3.88
N HIS A 132 21.11 -13.71 2.88
CA HIS A 132 21.06 -14.07 1.46
C HIS A 132 20.12 -15.26 1.18
N ARG A 133 18.92 -15.24 1.78
CA ARG A 133 17.94 -16.32 1.67
C ARG A 133 16.51 -15.78 1.74
N ILE A 134 15.57 -16.60 1.30
CA ILE A 134 14.14 -16.43 1.58
C ILE A 134 13.73 -17.50 2.58
N VAL A 135 13.05 -17.08 3.66
CA VAL A 135 12.50 -18.00 4.65
C VAL A 135 10.98 -17.95 4.65
N LYS A 136 10.35 -19.11 4.82
CA LYS A 136 8.91 -19.27 5.00
C LYS A 136 8.62 -19.60 6.45
N TRP A 137 7.72 -18.85 7.06
CA TRP A 137 7.19 -19.11 8.40
C TRP A 137 5.71 -19.46 8.30
N LYS A 138 5.29 -20.52 8.99
CA LYS A 138 3.87 -20.75 9.24
C LYS A 138 3.44 -19.86 10.41
N CYS A 139 2.17 -19.45 10.43
CA CYS A 139 1.62 -18.75 11.59
C CYS A 139 1.90 -19.55 12.87
N ASN A 140 2.44 -18.88 13.91
CA ASN A 140 2.83 -19.46 15.20
C ASN A 140 3.97 -20.51 15.16
N ALA A 141 4.71 -20.62 14.05
CA ALA A 141 5.93 -21.44 14.04
C ALA A 141 7.00 -20.82 14.95
N LYS A 142 7.87 -21.66 15.52
CA LYS A 142 9.02 -21.21 16.33
C LYS A 142 10.25 -20.89 15.47
N GLU A 143 10.28 -21.42 14.25
CA GLU A 143 11.36 -21.27 13.30
C GLU A 143 10.82 -21.30 11.86
N GLY A 144 11.60 -20.72 10.94
CA GLY A 144 11.30 -20.72 9.52
C GLY A 144 11.92 -21.89 8.78
N GLN A 145 11.53 -22.05 7.53
CA GLN A 145 12.12 -22.96 6.57
C GLN A 145 12.76 -22.16 5.44
N ILE A 146 14.00 -22.47 5.07
CA ILE A 146 14.62 -21.90 3.88
C ILE A 146 13.92 -22.47 2.65
N ILE A 147 13.42 -21.58 1.79
CA ILE A 147 12.72 -21.97 0.55
C ILE A 147 13.45 -21.47 -0.70
N ALA A 148 14.34 -20.49 -0.55
CA ALA A 148 15.28 -20.07 -1.60
C ALA A 148 16.56 -19.48 -1.03
N GLY A 149 17.64 -19.58 -1.81
CA GLY A 149 18.99 -19.22 -1.37
C GLY A 149 19.50 -20.12 -0.24
N GLY A 150 20.34 -19.57 0.64
CA GLY A 150 20.98 -20.35 1.72
C GLY A 150 22.23 -21.14 1.30
N ASN A 151 22.55 -21.18 0.00
CA ASN A 151 23.76 -21.81 -0.55
C ASN A 151 24.97 -20.84 -0.62
N GLY A 152 25.05 -19.95 0.37
CA GLY A 152 25.98 -18.82 0.39
C GLY A 152 25.58 -17.66 -0.54
N LYS A 153 26.20 -16.50 -0.30
CA LYS A 153 26.07 -15.30 -1.11
C LYS A 153 26.61 -15.55 -2.51
N GLY A 154 25.86 -15.18 -3.55
CA GLY A 154 26.36 -15.19 -4.93
C GLY A 154 25.27 -15.04 -5.98
N ASN A 155 25.65 -15.19 -7.24
CA ASN A 155 24.79 -14.96 -8.41
C ASN A 155 24.47 -16.24 -9.19
N ARG A 156 24.86 -17.43 -8.71
CA ARG A 156 24.40 -18.70 -9.29
C ARG A 156 22.87 -18.82 -9.17
N MET A 157 22.26 -19.68 -9.98
CA MET A 157 20.79 -19.83 -10.00
C MET A 157 20.23 -20.28 -8.65
N ASP A 158 20.99 -21.06 -7.89
CA ASP A 158 20.65 -21.58 -6.56
C ASP A 158 21.12 -20.68 -5.40
N GLN A 159 21.74 -19.53 -5.69
CA GLN A 159 22.21 -18.55 -4.71
C GLN A 159 21.39 -17.26 -4.78
N LEU A 160 21.43 -16.49 -3.70
CA LEU A 160 20.90 -15.12 -3.66
C LEU A 160 21.99 -14.19 -3.14
N ASN A 161 21.80 -12.89 -3.38
CA ASN A 161 22.70 -11.84 -2.94
C ASN A 161 21.91 -10.60 -2.52
N GLU A 162 21.61 -10.56 -1.22
CA GLU A 162 20.85 -9.47 -0.59
C GLU A 162 19.46 -9.29 -1.22
N PRO A 163 18.61 -10.34 -1.19
CA PRO A 163 17.26 -10.20 -1.70
C PRO A 163 16.52 -9.13 -0.91
N THR A 164 15.81 -8.25 -1.61
CA THR A 164 15.11 -7.11 -1.01
C THR A 164 13.62 -7.36 -0.89
N ASP A 165 13.05 -8.19 -1.76
CA ASP A 165 11.62 -8.47 -1.77
C ASP A 165 11.30 -9.86 -2.32
N VAL A 166 10.13 -10.37 -1.94
CA VAL A 166 9.60 -11.66 -2.37
C VAL A 166 8.08 -11.59 -2.51
N ILE A 167 7.55 -12.13 -3.59
CA ILE A 167 6.10 -12.32 -3.79
C ILE A 167 5.83 -13.77 -4.21
N VAL A 168 4.60 -14.24 -4.03
CA VAL A 168 4.18 -15.58 -4.45
C VAL A 168 3.19 -15.46 -5.60
N ASP A 169 3.49 -16.12 -6.71
CA ASP A 169 2.52 -16.32 -7.78
C ASP A 169 1.46 -17.33 -7.31
N GLN A 170 0.25 -16.84 -7.11
CA GLN A 170 -0.85 -17.65 -6.57
C GLN A 170 -1.37 -18.70 -7.57
N GLN A 171 -1.06 -18.58 -8.87
CA GLN A 171 -1.54 -19.51 -9.90
C GLN A 171 -0.71 -20.80 -9.94
N ASN A 172 0.61 -20.68 -9.87
CA ASN A 172 1.54 -21.82 -9.97
C ASN A 172 2.33 -22.08 -8.67
N HIS A 173 2.10 -21.30 -7.61
CA HIS A 173 2.78 -21.38 -6.32
C HIS A 173 4.29 -21.13 -6.35
N SER A 174 4.81 -20.56 -7.44
CA SER A 174 6.20 -20.12 -7.50
C SER A 174 6.42 -18.87 -6.65
N ILE A 175 7.66 -18.67 -6.22
CA ILE A 175 8.09 -17.44 -5.55
C ILE A 175 8.92 -16.62 -6.52
N ILE A 176 8.71 -15.31 -6.53
CA ILE A 176 9.43 -14.34 -7.35
C ILE A 176 10.21 -13.44 -6.40
N ILE A 177 11.51 -13.28 -6.66
CA ILE A 177 12.45 -12.67 -5.73
C ILE A 177 13.18 -11.52 -6.43
N ALA A 178 13.22 -10.36 -5.77
CA ALA A 178 14.08 -9.25 -6.17
C ALA A 178 15.46 -9.49 -5.55
N ASP A 179 16.41 -9.94 -6.36
CA ASP A 179 17.76 -10.29 -5.95
C ASP A 179 18.70 -9.10 -6.23
N TRP A 180 18.60 -8.07 -5.38
CA TRP A 180 19.09 -6.71 -5.64
C TRP A 180 20.57 -6.64 -6.04
N ARG A 181 21.48 -7.26 -5.29
CA ARG A 181 22.92 -7.19 -5.62
C ARG A 181 23.31 -8.07 -6.80
N SER A 182 22.52 -9.10 -7.10
CA SER A 182 22.66 -9.87 -8.33
C SER A 182 22.03 -9.16 -9.54
N ARG A 183 21.35 -8.01 -9.31
CA ARG A 183 20.70 -7.17 -10.33
C ARG A 183 19.73 -7.94 -11.21
N ARG A 184 18.90 -8.79 -10.59
CA ARG A 184 17.97 -9.68 -11.28
C ARG A 184 16.68 -9.91 -10.52
N VAL A 185 15.63 -10.27 -11.25
CA VAL A 185 14.43 -10.89 -10.70
C VAL A 185 14.43 -12.36 -11.09
N ILE A 186 14.32 -13.23 -10.09
CA ILE A 186 14.40 -14.69 -10.27
C ILE A 186 13.15 -15.37 -9.71
N GLN A 187 12.66 -16.39 -10.42
CA GLN A 187 11.54 -17.23 -10.02
C GLN A 187 12.04 -18.58 -9.54
N TRP A 188 11.46 -19.10 -8.46
CA TRP A 188 11.76 -20.42 -7.91
C TRP A 188 10.46 -21.23 -7.79
N LEU A 189 10.48 -22.47 -8.28
CA LEU A 189 9.39 -23.42 -8.18
C LEU A 189 9.94 -24.84 -7.96
N ASN A 190 9.69 -25.42 -6.78
CA ASN A 190 10.08 -26.81 -6.46
C ASN A 190 11.53 -27.15 -6.87
N GLN A 191 12.50 -26.36 -6.39
CA GLN A 191 13.94 -26.43 -6.70
C GLN A 191 14.36 -26.03 -8.12
N ASN A 192 13.44 -25.81 -9.05
CA ASN A 192 13.76 -25.22 -10.35
C ASN A 192 13.82 -23.70 -10.24
N GLN A 193 14.80 -23.10 -10.90
CA GLN A 193 14.95 -21.65 -10.97
C GLN A 193 14.89 -21.16 -12.40
N GLN A 194 14.25 -20.01 -12.58
CA GLN A 194 14.14 -19.33 -13.85
C GLN A 194 14.49 -17.85 -13.66
N LEU A 195 15.41 -17.34 -14.48
CA LEU A 195 15.69 -15.92 -14.56
C LEU A 195 14.52 -15.24 -15.30
N LEU A 196 13.87 -14.26 -14.65
CA LEU A 196 12.77 -13.51 -15.26
C LEU A 196 13.24 -12.22 -15.91
N ILE A 197 14.06 -11.46 -15.18
CA ILE A 197 14.54 -10.14 -15.59
C ILE A 197 16.01 -10.02 -15.16
N ASP A 198 16.88 -9.58 -16.05
CA ASP A 198 18.30 -9.34 -15.79
C ASP A 198 18.66 -7.85 -15.87
N ASN A 199 19.87 -7.51 -15.41
CA ASN A 199 20.44 -6.16 -15.45
C ASN A 199 19.49 -5.06 -14.91
N ILE A 200 18.83 -5.37 -13.80
CA ILE A 200 17.88 -4.48 -13.13
C ILE A 200 18.27 -4.28 -11.67
N ASP A 201 18.44 -3.04 -11.25
CA ASP A 201 18.62 -2.69 -9.84
C ASP A 201 17.26 -2.70 -9.13
N CYS A 202 16.70 -3.91 -9.02
CA CYS A 202 15.37 -4.16 -8.48
C CYS A 202 15.35 -4.01 -6.96
N TYR A 203 14.31 -3.38 -6.42
CA TYR A 203 14.10 -3.31 -4.96
C TYR A 203 12.80 -3.96 -4.53
N GLY A 204 11.66 -3.44 -4.98
CA GLY A 204 10.32 -3.91 -4.64
C GLY A 204 9.64 -4.57 -5.83
N LEU A 205 8.77 -5.52 -5.51
CA LEU A 205 7.96 -6.30 -6.45
C LEU A 205 6.48 -6.15 -6.12
N ALA A 206 5.65 -6.11 -7.15
CA ALA A 206 4.22 -6.29 -7.01
C ALA A 206 3.68 -7.05 -8.22
N MET A 207 2.62 -7.83 -8.02
CA MET A 207 1.93 -8.50 -9.11
C MET A 207 0.43 -8.25 -9.03
N ASP A 208 -0.17 -7.87 -10.16
CA ASP A 208 -1.62 -7.70 -10.23
C ASP A 208 -2.35 -9.00 -10.59
N LYS A 209 -3.68 -8.99 -10.45
CA LYS A 209 -4.55 -10.15 -10.75
C LYS A 209 -4.50 -10.61 -12.21
N HIS A 210 -3.95 -9.81 -13.12
CA HIS A 210 -3.80 -10.15 -14.54
C HIS A 210 -2.43 -10.74 -14.86
N GLY A 211 -1.56 -10.94 -13.86
CA GLY A 211 -0.22 -11.51 -14.04
C GLY A 211 0.79 -10.51 -14.58
N PHE A 212 0.58 -9.21 -14.40
CA PHE A 212 1.63 -8.22 -14.66
C PHE A 212 2.53 -8.09 -13.43
N LEU A 213 3.83 -8.26 -13.64
CA LEU A 213 4.87 -8.05 -12.65
C LEU A 213 5.39 -6.61 -12.75
N TYR A 214 5.35 -5.89 -11.63
CA TYR A 214 5.85 -4.54 -11.46
C TYR A 214 7.13 -4.59 -10.63
N VAL A 215 8.16 -3.88 -11.08
CA VAL A 215 9.47 -3.85 -10.43
C VAL A 215 9.94 -2.41 -10.31
N SER A 216 10.33 -1.99 -9.11
CA SER A 216 10.99 -0.71 -8.90
C SER A 216 12.46 -0.86 -9.24
N ASN A 217 12.96 0.03 -10.09
CA ASN A 217 14.36 0.13 -10.41
C ASN A 217 14.90 1.39 -9.74
N CYS A 218 15.64 1.19 -8.64
CA CYS A 218 16.12 2.30 -7.81
C CYS A 218 17.17 3.15 -8.55
N GLN A 219 18.02 2.55 -9.39
CA GLN A 219 19.02 3.26 -10.17
C GLN A 219 18.39 4.09 -11.30
N LYS A 220 17.33 3.57 -11.94
CA LYS A 220 16.64 4.25 -13.04
C LYS A 220 15.52 5.19 -12.57
N ASN A 221 15.31 5.32 -11.26
CA ASN A 221 14.26 6.17 -10.69
C ASN A 221 12.90 5.94 -11.35
N ALA A 222 12.54 4.66 -11.50
CA ALA A 222 11.39 4.26 -12.31
C ALA A 222 10.75 2.99 -11.78
N VAL A 223 9.48 2.82 -12.11
CA VAL A 223 8.77 1.54 -12.00
C VAL A 223 8.44 1.05 -13.41
N ARG A 224 8.74 -0.22 -13.65
CA ARG A 224 8.46 -0.89 -14.93
C ARG A 224 7.58 -2.10 -14.71
N ARG A 225 6.84 -2.46 -15.75
CA ARG A 225 5.91 -3.58 -15.79
C ARG A 225 6.27 -4.56 -16.90
N TRP A 226 6.13 -5.86 -16.63
CA TRP A 226 6.21 -6.96 -17.58
C TRP A 226 4.97 -7.83 -17.47
N LYS A 227 4.58 -8.47 -18.56
CA LYS A 227 3.56 -9.53 -18.53
C LYS A 227 4.26 -10.87 -18.37
N ILE A 228 3.69 -11.76 -17.54
CA ILE A 228 4.20 -13.13 -17.44
C ILE A 228 4.23 -13.78 -18.84
N GLY A 229 5.33 -14.46 -19.17
CA GLY A 229 5.56 -15.06 -20.49
C GLY A 229 6.16 -14.12 -21.55
N GLU A 230 6.20 -12.80 -21.33
CA GLU A 230 6.91 -11.86 -22.21
C GLU A 230 8.36 -11.67 -21.75
N TYR A 231 9.23 -12.56 -22.21
CA TYR A 231 10.67 -12.55 -21.87
C TYR A 231 11.46 -11.57 -22.76
N ASN A 232 12.60 -11.07 -22.27
CA ASN A 232 13.56 -10.20 -22.98
C ASN A 232 13.06 -8.82 -23.43
N ASN A 233 11.88 -8.37 -22.97
CA ASN A 233 11.42 -7.01 -23.18
C ASN A 233 12.03 -6.07 -22.12
N LYS A 234 12.34 -4.82 -22.47
CA LYS A 234 12.84 -3.77 -21.56
C LYS A 234 11.80 -3.33 -20.51
N GLY A 235 10.61 -3.91 -20.51
CA GLY A 235 9.49 -3.56 -19.64
C GLY A 235 8.86 -2.22 -20.03
N ILE A 236 7.58 -2.08 -19.70
CA ILE A 236 6.82 -0.85 -19.95
C ILE A 236 7.02 0.09 -18.76
N LEU A 237 7.47 1.33 -19.00
CA LEU A 237 7.57 2.37 -17.98
C LEU A 237 6.16 2.76 -17.50
N VAL A 238 5.91 2.71 -16.19
CA VAL A 238 4.59 3.02 -15.60
C VAL A 238 4.63 4.13 -14.55
N ALA A 239 5.79 4.42 -13.94
CA ALA A 239 6.01 5.60 -13.11
C ALA A 239 7.48 6.05 -13.16
N GLY A 240 7.70 7.36 -12.93
CA GLY A 240 9.02 7.98 -12.94
C GLY A 240 9.70 7.91 -14.31
N GLY A 241 11.03 7.71 -14.30
CA GLY A 241 11.84 7.58 -15.52
C GLY A 241 12.22 8.90 -16.19
N ASN A 242 11.84 10.06 -15.61
CA ASN A 242 12.17 11.39 -16.10
C ASN A 242 13.39 12.00 -15.36
N GLY A 243 14.36 11.15 -15.02
CA GLY A 243 15.49 11.53 -14.18
C GLY A 243 15.19 11.49 -12.68
N GLN A 244 16.24 11.68 -11.89
CA GLN A 244 16.14 11.83 -10.44
C GLN A 244 15.59 13.22 -10.10
N GLY A 245 14.59 13.29 -9.23
CA GLY A 245 14.09 14.55 -8.72
C GLY A 245 12.76 14.40 -7.99
N ASN A 246 12.19 15.53 -7.58
CA ASN A 246 10.97 15.60 -6.76
C ASN A 246 9.75 16.13 -7.52
N GLN A 247 9.84 16.36 -8.84
CA GLN A 247 8.68 16.70 -9.65
C GLN A 247 7.65 15.55 -9.66
N LEU A 248 6.39 15.84 -10.03
CA LEU A 248 5.31 14.85 -10.00
C LEU A 248 5.47 13.71 -11.01
N ASN A 249 6.29 13.91 -12.04
CA ASN A 249 6.67 12.90 -13.04
C ASN A 249 8.05 12.26 -12.77
N GLN A 250 8.70 12.61 -11.65
CA GLN A 250 10.01 12.09 -11.25
C GLN A 250 9.89 11.24 -9.98
N LEU A 251 10.90 10.39 -9.80
CA LEU A 251 11.12 9.60 -8.58
C LEU A 251 12.59 9.78 -8.18
N HIS A 252 12.90 9.42 -6.94
CA HIS A 252 14.24 9.31 -6.40
C HIS A 252 14.36 8.05 -5.53
N SER A 253 15.07 7.06 -6.06
CA SER A 253 15.31 5.76 -5.41
C SER A 253 14.01 5.06 -4.95
N PRO A 254 13.06 4.79 -5.86
CA PRO A 254 11.82 4.12 -5.51
C PRO A 254 12.08 2.71 -4.96
N THR A 255 11.36 2.33 -3.90
CA THR A 255 11.54 1.05 -3.22
C THR A 255 10.29 0.18 -3.32
N PHE A 256 9.33 0.32 -2.42
CA PHE A 256 8.13 -0.50 -2.37
C PHE A 256 7.11 -0.10 -3.43
N ILE A 257 6.35 -1.09 -3.90
CA ILE A 257 5.26 -0.90 -4.85
C ILE A 257 4.02 -1.62 -4.32
N PHE A 258 2.89 -0.94 -4.37
CA PHE A 258 1.57 -1.56 -4.25
C PHE A 258 0.74 -1.24 -5.51
N VAL A 259 -0.06 -2.20 -5.97
CA VAL A 259 -0.92 -2.04 -7.15
C VAL A 259 -2.36 -2.33 -6.73
N ASP A 260 -3.25 -1.37 -6.96
CA ASP A 260 -4.68 -1.54 -6.68
C ASP A 260 -5.42 -2.25 -7.83
N ASP A 261 -6.69 -2.58 -7.61
CA ASP A 261 -7.54 -3.30 -8.57
C ASP A 261 -7.76 -2.56 -9.90
N ASP A 262 -7.58 -1.24 -9.91
CA ASP A 262 -7.65 -0.37 -11.09
C ASP A 262 -6.29 -0.23 -11.79
N GLN A 263 -5.28 -1.00 -11.36
CA GLN A 263 -3.89 -0.92 -11.81
C GLN A 263 -3.27 0.47 -11.58
N SER A 264 -3.74 1.22 -10.59
CA SER A 264 -2.99 2.35 -10.09
C SER A 264 -1.86 1.84 -9.21
N ILE A 265 -0.70 2.47 -9.34
CA ILE A 265 0.50 2.09 -8.63
C ILE A 265 0.82 3.12 -7.56
N TYR A 266 1.15 2.62 -6.38
CA TYR A 266 1.64 3.39 -5.24
C TYR A 266 3.11 3.05 -5.09
N VAL A 267 3.95 4.06 -5.04
CA VAL A 267 5.40 3.90 -5.01
C VAL A 267 5.93 4.67 -3.81
N SER A 268 6.72 3.99 -2.98
CA SER A 268 7.51 4.64 -1.94
C SER A 268 8.71 5.32 -2.61
N ASP A 269 8.60 6.64 -2.76
CA ASP A 269 9.59 7.50 -3.38
C ASP A 269 10.64 7.89 -2.33
N SER A 270 11.42 6.90 -1.90
CA SER A 270 12.08 6.89 -0.61
C SER A 270 12.97 8.09 -0.36
N LYS A 271 13.78 8.52 -1.34
CA LYS A 271 14.70 9.65 -1.14
C LYS A 271 14.04 11.02 -1.30
N ASN A 272 12.75 11.05 -1.61
CA ASN A 272 11.91 12.25 -1.55
C ASN A 272 10.93 12.21 -0.37
N ASP A 273 11.08 11.26 0.56
CA ASP A 273 10.29 11.19 1.80
C ASP A 273 8.77 11.24 1.57
N ARG A 274 8.30 10.55 0.53
CA ARG A 274 6.89 10.58 0.11
C ARG A 274 6.42 9.25 -0.47
N VAL A 275 5.11 9.05 -0.46
CA VAL A 275 4.42 7.99 -1.20
C VAL A 275 3.55 8.61 -2.26
N MET A 276 3.56 7.98 -3.43
CA MET A 276 3.27 8.66 -4.66
C MET A 276 2.40 7.72 -5.53
N LYS A 277 1.19 8.18 -5.92
CA LYS A 277 0.20 7.37 -6.68
C LYS A 277 0.18 7.78 -8.16
N TRP A 278 0.30 6.82 -9.06
CA TRP A 278 0.04 6.98 -10.50
C TRP A 278 -1.18 6.16 -10.89
N ARG A 279 -2.14 6.80 -11.57
CA ARG A 279 -3.21 6.08 -12.27
C ARG A 279 -2.67 5.42 -13.53
N LYS A 280 -3.29 4.33 -13.97
CA LYS A 280 -2.92 3.64 -15.22
C LYS A 280 -2.84 4.62 -16.39
N GLY A 281 -1.69 4.67 -17.05
CA GLY A 281 -1.45 5.54 -18.22
C GLY A 281 -1.14 7.01 -17.91
N ALA A 282 -1.15 7.42 -16.64
CA ALA A 282 -0.83 8.79 -16.25
C ALA A 282 0.63 9.16 -16.55
N LYS A 283 0.89 10.41 -16.96
CA LYS A 283 2.24 10.93 -17.20
C LYS A 283 2.93 11.45 -15.94
N GLN A 284 2.16 11.74 -14.90
CA GLN A 284 2.63 12.19 -13.60
C GLN A 284 1.77 11.57 -12.50
N GLY A 285 2.33 11.49 -11.30
CA GLY A 285 1.67 10.99 -10.11
C GLY A 285 1.09 12.12 -9.28
N ARG A 286 0.58 11.75 -8.12
CA ARG A 286 0.21 12.68 -7.04
C ARG A 286 0.77 12.15 -5.72
N ILE A 287 1.13 13.06 -4.83
CA ILE A 287 1.53 12.72 -3.47
C ILE A 287 0.29 12.22 -2.71
N VAL A 288 0.40 11.10 -2.01
CA VAL A 288 -0.68 10.53 -1.20
C VAL A 288 -0.29 10.37 0.28
N ALA A 289 1.00 10.47 0.61
CA ALA A 289 1.50 10.58 1.97
C ALA A 289 2.91 11.22 1.96
N GLY A 290 3.28 11.92 3.02
CA GLY A 290 4.57 12.60 3.15
C GLY A 290 4.76 13.75 2.15
N GLY A 291 6.03 14.10 1.88
CA GLY A 291 6.41 15.19 0.97
C GLY A 291 6.56 16.57 1.62
N ASN A 292 6.27 16.69 2.93
CA ASN A 292 6.44 17.91 3.74
C ASN A 292 7.74 17.86 4.54
N GLU A 293 8.85 17.60 3.85
CA GLU A 293 10.17 17.35 4.45
C GLU A 293 10.25 16.02 5.22
N ARG A 294 11.49 15.65 5.54
CA ARG A 294 11.79 14.45 6.30
C ARG A 294 11.45 14.65 7.77
N GLY A 295 10.73 13.72 8.38
CA GLY A 295 10.48 13.76 9.81
C GLY A 295 9.56 12.68 10.35
N GLU A 296 9.13 12.88 11.59
CA GLU A 296 8.30 11.95 12.37
C GLU A 296 6.90 12.52 12.68
N ASN A 297 6.60 13.73 12.21
CA ASN A 297 5.26 14.32 12.37
C ASN A 297 4.22 13.53 11.55
N PRO A 298 2.92 13.59 11.91
CA PRO A 298 1.88 12.82 11.23
C PRO A 298 1.76 13.03 9.72
N ASP A 299 2.24 14.16 9.19
CA ASP A 299 2.24 14.51 7.77
C ASP A 299 3.61 14.33 7.09
N GLN A 300 4.62 13.86 7.83
CA GLN A 300 5.98 13.64 7.36
C GLN A 300 6.29 12.14 7.22
N LEU A 301 7.24 11.83 6.35
CA LEU A 301 7.83 10.50 6.24
C LEU A 301 9.36 10.62 6.28
N SER A 302 10.03 9.49 6.53
CA SER A 302 11.49 9.41 6.56
C SER A 302 11.92 8.14 5.85
N GLU A 303 12.37 8.28 4.61
CA GLU A 303 12.74 7.19 3.71
C GLU A 303 11.75 6.01 3.71
N PRO A 304 10.49 6.20 3.29
CA PRO A 304 9.50 5.12 3.30
C PRO A 304 9.96 3.93 2.46
N ARG A 305 9.80 2.69 2.96
CA ARG A 305 10.24 1.44 2.30
C ARG A 305 9.17 0.33 2.25
N GLY A 306 7.94 0.67 2.62
CA GLY A 306 6.77 -0.21 2.69
C GLY A 306 5.51 0.63 2.86
#